data_AF-A0A2E6G406-F1
#
_entry.id   AF-A0A2E6G406-F1
#
_cell.length_a   1.000
_cell.length_b   1.000
_cell.length_c   1.000
_cell.angle_alpha   90.00
_cell.angle_beta   90.00
_cell.angle_gamma   90.00
#
_symmetry.space_group_name_H-M   'P 1'
#
loop_
_entity.id
_entity.type
_entity.pdbx_description
1 polymer ?
#
loop_
_entity_poly.entity_id
_entity_poly.type
_entity_poly.pdbx_seq_one_letter_code
_entity_poly.pdbx_strand_id
1 'polypeptide(L)' 'VIVSDVDAFPGHVACSPESRSELVIPVRDSNGRVCAVFDVDSVVLGDFDSEDAKRLQHLLDAHAHRFFPENHG' A
#
# COMPACT_ATOMS: atom_id res chain seq x y z
N VAL A 1 4.11 3.51 -3.42
CA VAL A 1 5.01 2.93 -4.44
C VAL A 1 4.15 2.13 -5.40
N ILE A 2 4.38 2.25 -6.69
CA ILE A 2 3.69 1.43 -7.71
C ILE A 2 4.77 0.64 -8.44
N VAL A 3 4.65 -0.67 -8.46
CA VAL A 3 5.54 -1.58 -9.15
C VAL A 3 4.75 -2.26 -10.27
N SER A 4 4.98 -1.85 -11.51
CA SER A 4 4.23 -2.40 -12.66
C SER A 4 4.67 -3.81 -13.07
N ASP A 5 5.90 -4.19 -12.73
CA ASP A 5 6.43 -5.54 -12.92
C ASP A 5 7.40 -5.87 -11.77
N VAL A 6 6.97 -6.77 -10.88
CA VAL A 6 7.76 -7.13 -9.68
C VAL A 6 9.03 -7.92 -10.04
N ASP A 7 8.99 -8.70 -11.12
CA ASP A 7 10.14 -9.49 -11.59
C ASP A 7 11.26 -8.59 -12.14
N ALA A 8 10.91 -7.38 -12.59
CA ALA A 8 11.85 -6.40 -13.10
C ALA A 8 12.59 -5.63 -11.99
N PHE A 9 12.18 -5.77 -10.73
CA PHE A 9 12.79 -5.11 -9.59
C PHE A 9 13.76 -6.05 -8.84
N PRO A 10 15.09 -5.87 -8.99
CA PRO A 10 16.07 -6.72 -8.31
C PRO A 10 15.99 -6.53 -6.79
N GLY A 11 15.72 -7.63 -6.07
CA GLY A 11 15.56 -7.65 -4.61
C GLY A 11 14.12 -7.79 -4.12
N HIS A 12 13.14 -7.93 -5.02
CA HIS A 12 11.76 -8.26 -4.65
C HIS A 12 11.69 -9.68 -4.08
N VAL A 13 11.24 -9.80 -2.84
CA VAL A 13 10.86 -11.09 -2.24
C VAL A 13 9.35 -11.16 -2.33
N ALA A 14 8.85 -11.77 -3.40
CA ALA A 14 7.42 -11.87 -3.62
C ALA A 14 6.75 -12.62 -2.46
N CYS A 15 5.73 -12.02 -1.84
CA CYS A 15 4.88 -12.67 -0.84
C CYS A 15 4.10 -13.86 -1.45
N SER A 16 3.83 -13.81 -2.76
CA SER A 16 3.26 -14.88 -3.57
C SER A 16 4.02 -15.04 -4.89
N PRO A 17 4.29 -16.26 -5.36
CA PRO A 17 4.95 -16.48 -6.66
C PRO A 17 4.09 -16.05 -7.87
N GLU A 18 2.82 -15.73 -7.65
CA GLU A 18 1.88 -15.33 -8.71
C GLU A 18 1.78 -13.81 -8.89
N SER A 19 2.33 -13.02 -7.95
CA SER A 19 2.31 -11.55 -8.04
C SER A 19 3.07 -11.08 -9.27
N ARG A 20 2.46 -10.17 -10.04
CA ARG A 20 3.02 -9.53 -11.24
C ARG A 20 3.15 -8.02 -11.08
N SER A 21 2.29 -7.38 -10.31
CA SER A 21 2.40 -5.96 -9.95
C SER A 21 1.98 -5.73 -8.49
N GLU A 22 2.41 -4.60 -7.92
CA GLU A 22 2.23 -4.28 -6.49
C GLU A 22 1.98 -2.77 -6.30
N LEU A 23 1.12 -2.45 -5.33
CA LEU A 23 0.87 -1.09 -4.85
C LEU A 23 1.04 -1.04 -3.33
N VAL A 24 2.03 -0.26 -2.88
CA VAL A 24 2.30 -0.05 -1.45
C VAL A 24 1.95 1.38 -1.06
N ILE A 25 1.09 1.55 -0.05
CA ILE A 25 0.62 2.85 0.43
C ILE A 25 0.94 3.01 1.92
N PRO A 26 1.59 4.10 2.37
CA PRO A 26 1.80 4.34 3.80
C PRO A 26 0.48 4.67 4.49
N VAL A 27 0.21 4.00 5.61
CA VAL A 27 -0.91 4.34 6.50
C VAL A 27 -0.38 5.24 7.61
N ARG A 28 -1.02 6.39 7.78
CA ARG A 28 -0.61 7.41 8.74
C ARG A 28 -1.61 7.52 9.89
N ASP A 29 -1.10 7.77 11.09
CA ASP A 29 -1.93 8.19 12.22
C ASP A 29 -2.40 9.64 12.05
N SER A 30 -3.23 10.11 12.99
CA SER A 30 -3.71 11.49 13.08
C SER A 30 -2.60 12.54 13.21
N ASN A 31 -1.41 12.14 13.68
CA ASN A 31 -0.23 13.00 13.78
C ASN A 31 0.63 12.97 12.50
N GLY A 32 0.17 12.29 11.45
CA GLY A 32 0.87 12.14 10.17
C GLY A 32 2.04 11.16 10.20
N ARG A 33 2.25 10.44 11.31
CA ARG A 33 3.31 9.43 11.46
C ARG A 33 2.93 8.18 10.68
N VAL A 34 3.87 7.60 9.95
CA VAL A 34 3.66 6.31 9.28
C VAL A 34 3.67 5.21 10.33
N CYS A 35 2.53 4.55 10.51
CA CYS A 35 2.35 3.50 11.51
C CYS A 35 2.25 2.10 10.89
N ALA A 36 1.89 2.03 9.60
CA ALA A 36 1.85 0.79 8.84
C ALA A 36 2.03 1.06 7.34
N VAL A 37 2.10 -0.02 6.57
CA VAL A 37 1.98 0.00 5.11
C VAL A 37 0.78 -0.86 4.73
N PHE A 38 -0.01 -0.36 3.79
CA PHE A 38 -1.03 -1.11 3.08
C PHE A 38 -0.39 -1.65 1.81
N ASP A 39 -0.38 -2.96 1.67
CA ASP A 39 0.26 -3.69 0.59
C ASP A 39 -0.79 -4.48 -0.19
N VAL A 40 -0.79 -4.35 -1.51
CA VAL A 40 -1.71 -5.07 -2.41
C VAL A 40 -0.98 -5.53 -3.66
N ASP A 41 -1.11 -6.83 -3.94
CA ASP A 41 -0.57 -7.50 -5.10
C ASP A 41 -1.64 -7.76 -6.17
N SER A 42 -1.22 -7.90 -7.42
CA SER A 42 -2.04 -8.40 -8.52
C SER A 42 -1.29 -9.39 -9.40
N VAL A 43 -2.01 -10.37 -9.95
CA VAL A 43 -1.51 -11.30 -10.97
C VAL A 43 -1.47 -10.68 -12.37
N VAL A 44 -1.93 -9.44 -12.53
CA VAL A 44 -1.91 -8.69 -13.78
C VAL A 44 -0.71 -7.74 -13.78
N LEU A 45 0.00 -7.64 -14.91
CA LEU A 45 1.09 -6.67 -15.08
C LEU A 45 0.54 -5.25 -15.19
N GLY A 46 1.14 -4.32 -14.44
CA GLY A 46 0.75 -2.91 -14.46
C GLY A 46 -0.70 -2.65 -14.06
N ASP A 47 -1.25 -3.46 -13.16
CA ASP A 47 -2.68 -3.41 -12.79
C ASP A 47 -3.05 -2.13 -12.03
N PHE A 48 -2.06 -1.52 -11.36
CA PHE A 48 -2.26 -0.32 -10.56
C PHE A 48 -1.70 0.91 -11.24
N ASP A 49 -2.46 2.01 -11.16
CA ASP A 49 -2.03 3.32 -11.59
C ASP A 49 -2.09 4.38 -10.47
N SER A 50 -1.83 5.63 -10.86
CA SER A 50 -1.82 6.75 -9.91
C SER A 50 -3.21 7.09 -9.34
N GLU A 51 -4.29 6.75 -10.04
CA GLU A 51 -5.66 6.97 -9.61
C GLU A 51 -6.06 5.93 -8.57
N ASP A 52 -5.68 4.66 -8.75
CA ASP A 52 -5.85 3.61 -7.74
C ASP A 52 -5.16 4.00 -6.43
N ALA A 53 -3.89 4.42 -6.52
CA ALA A 53 -3.11 4.85 -5.37
C ALA A 53 -3.79 6.01 -4.61
N LYS A 54 -4.34 7.01 -5.32
CA LYS A 54 -5.04 8.15 -4.70
C LYS A 54 -6.32 7.71 -4.00
N ARG A 55 -7.13 6.87 -4.65
CA ARG A 55 -8.42 6.40 -4.12
C ARG A 55 -8.22 5.55 -2.88
N LEU A 56 -7.26 4.64 -2.92
CA LEU A 56 -6.91 3.80 -1.78
C LEU A 56 -6.28 4.61 -0.65
N GLN A 57 -5.41 5.58 -0.94
CA GLN A 57 -4.90 6.50 0.09
C GLN A 57 -6.04 7.25 0.79
N HIS A 58 -7.02 7.76 0.04
CA HIS A 58 -8.17 8.45 0.61
C HIS A 58 -9.00 7.54 1.54
N LEU A 59 -9.21 6.28 1.15
CA LEU A 59 -9.89 5.29 1.98
C LEU A 59 -9.12 5.02 3.27
N LEU A 60 -7.80 4.87 3.18
CA LEU A 60 -6.93 4.64 4.33
C LEU A 60 -6.95 5.85 5.27
N ASP A 61 -6.83 7.06 4.76
CA ASP A 61 -6.87 8.29 5.57
C ASP A 61 -8.21 8.45 6.30
N ALA A 62 -9.32 8.10 5.65
CA ALA A 62 -10.66 8.15 6.26
C ALA A 62 -10.87 7.13 7.39
N HIS A 63 -10.08 6.04 7.42
CA HIS A 63 -10.32 4.91 8.32
C HIS A 63 -9.14 4.56 9.23
N ALA A 64 -7.96 5.16 9.06
CA ALA A 64 -6.75 4.83 9.81
C ALA A 64 -6.94 4.94 11.33
N HIS A 65 -7.73 5.92 11.80
CA HIS A 65 -8.06 6.11 13.22
C HIS A 65 -8.71 4.88 13.89
N ARG A 66 -9.32 3.98 13.11
CA ARG A 66 -9.94 2.74 13.62
C ARG A 66 -8.91 1.68 13.98
N PHE A 67 -7.76 1.72 13.33
CA PHE A 67 -6.66 0.77 13.50
C PHE A 67 -5.55 1.34 14.37
N PHE A 68 -5.36 2.66 14.32
CA PHE A 68 -4.37 3.41 15.07
C PHE A 68 -5.06 4.53 15.87
N PRO A 69 -5.83 4.16 16.92
CA PRO A 69 -6.46 5.17 17.78
C PRO A 69 -5.40 5.99 18.50
N GLU A 70 -5.70 7.27 18.76
CA GLU A 70 -4.84 8.06 19.64
C GLU A 70 -4.84 7.43 21.03
N ASN A 71 -3.66 7.00 21.50
CA ASN A 71 -3.48 6.70 22.92
C ASN A 71 -3.59 8.01 23.68
N HIS A 72 -4.80 8.37 24.11
CA HIS A 72 -4.96 9.33 25.19
C HIS A 72 -4.40 8.67 26.46
N GLY A 73 -3.17 9.04 26.79
CA GLY A 73 -2.59 8.77 28.11
C GLY A 73 -3.32 9.53 29.20
#